data_AF-A0A349SPM8-F1
#
_entry.id   AF-A0A349SPM8-F1
#
_cell.length_a   1.000
_cell.length_b   1.000
_cell.length_c   1.000
_cell.angle_alpha   90.00
_cell.angle_beta   90.00
_cell.angle_gamma   90.00
#
_symmetry.space_group_name_H-M   'P 1'
#
loop_
_entity.id
_entity.type
_entity.pdbx_description
1 polymer ?
#
loop_
_entity_poly.entity_id
_entity_poly.type
_entity_poly.pdbx_seq_one_letter_code
_entity_poly.pdbx_strand_id
1 'polypeptide(L)'
;MTVNNPMISLIIALWIGSWMAGCQSVHPPQLTGNTPARVLIINSDHSVPRYEVAESAFIKTLQHSTVLRINLQDDNLPIETVLDELQVTKPDIIYCIGAKALGTVQSITPKTPVVYSS
;
A
#
# COMPACT_ATOMS: atom_id res chain seq x y z
N MET A 1 -29.08 -54.41 10.41
CA MET A 1 -28.82 -54.12 8.98
C MET A 1 -28.64 -52.63 8.86
N THR A 2 -27.39 -52.18 8.78
CA THR A 2 -27.03 -50.77 8.72
C THR A 2 -26.14 -50.61 7.49
N VAL A 3 -26.63 -49.85 6.53
CA VAL A 3 -26.10 -49.79 5.16
C VAL A 3 -24.86 -48.90 5.13
N ASN A 4 -23.70 -49.52 4.90
CA ASN A 4 -22.46 -48.81 4.53
C ASN A 4 -22.59 -48.33 3.08
N ASN A 5 -22.87 -47.05 2.88
CA ASN A 5 -22.89 -46.43 1.55
C ASN A 5 -21.57 -45.69 1.28
N PRO A 6 -20.67 -46.21 0.42
CA PRO A 6 -19.39 -45.56 0.10
C PRO A 6 -19.56 -44.29 -0.77
N MET A 7 -20.78 -44.00 -1.22
CA MET A 7 -21.08 -42.91 -2.15
C MET A 7 -21.12 -41.52 -1.48
N ILE A 8 -21.21 -41.46 -0.14
CA ILE A 8 -21.22 -40.19 0.62
C ILE A 8 -19.79 -39.62 0.77
N SER A 9 -18.76 -40.47 0.67
CA SER A 9 -17.36 -40.05 0.76
C SER A 9 -16.86 -39.32 -0.50
N LEU A 10 -17.58 -39.37 -1.63
CA LEU A 10 -17.11 -38.81 -2.90
C LEU A 10 -17.54 -37.36 -3.15
N ILE A 11 -18.48 -36.82 -2.36
CA ILE A 11 -19.04 -35.47 -2.59
C ILE A 11 -18.20 -34.38 -1.89
N ILE A 12 -17.47 -34.72 -0.83
CA ILE A 12 -16.67 -33.75 -0.05
C ILE A 12 -15.35 -33.39 -0.74
N ALA A 13 -14.84 -34.25 -1.64
CA ALA A 13 -13.55 -34.05 -2.29
C ALA A 13 -13.55 -32.99 -3.43
N LEU A 14 -14.71 -32.46 -3.83
CA LEU A 14 -14.83 -31.56 -4.98
C LEU A 14 -14.92 -30.06 -4.64
N TRP A 15 -14.75 -29.66 -3.37
CA TRP A 15 -14.88 -28.26 -2.93
C TRP A 15 -13.59 -27.57 -2.45
N ILE A 16 -12.41 -28.18 -2.64
CA ILE A 16 -11.13 -27.61 -2.18
C ILE A 16 -10.32 -26.95 -3.33
N GLY A 17 -10.81 -27.05 -4.57
CA GLY A 17 -10.02 -26.69 -5.77
C GLY A 17 -10.10 -25.24 -6.26
N SER A 18 -10.68 -24.29 -5.53
CA SER A 18 -10.97 -22.94 -6.07
C SER A 18 -10.43 -21.78 -5.23
N TRP A 19 -9.24 -21.94 -4.64
CA TRP A 19 -8.60 -20.87 -3.85
C TRP A 19 -7.13 -20.67 -4.25
N MET A 20 -6.80 -20.64 -5.56
CA MET A 20 -5.49 -20.15 -6.02
C MET A 20 -5.57 -19.43 -7.38
N ALA A 21 -6.52 -18.50 -7.53
CA ALA A 21 -6.55 -17.56 -8.66
C ALA A 21 -6.63 -16.10 -8.17
N GLY A 22 -6.01 -15.83 -7.01
CA GLY A 22 -5.93 -14.50 -6.42
C GLY A 22 -4.57 -13.84 -6.58
N CYS A 23 -3.76 -14.20 -7.59
CA CYS A 23 -2.66 -13.32 -8.00
C CYS A 23 -3.30 -12.13 -8.69
N GLN A 24 -3.70 -11.12 -7.90
CA GLN A 24 -4.00 -9.81 -8.45
C GLN A 24 -2.72 -9.35 -9.14
N SER A 25 -2.72 -9.42 -10.48
CA SER A 25 -1.73 -8.75 -11.29
C SER A 25 -1.85 -7.27 -10.94
N VAL A 26 -0.93 -6.79 -10.10
CA VAL A 26 -0.76 -5.37 -9.83
C VAL A 26 -0.37 -4.77 -11.16
N HIS A 27 -1.37 -4.30 -11.92
CA HIS A 27 -1.08 -3.47 -13.09
C HIS A 27 -0.43 -2.21 -12.53
N PRO A 28 0.87 -1.97 -12.78
CA PRO A 28 1.43 -0.69 -12.43
C PRO A 28 0.62 0.37 -13.17
N PRO A 29 0.24 1.48 -12.52
CA PRO A 29 -0.44 2.56 -13.20
C PRO A 29 0.39 2.93 -14.42
N GLN A 30 -0.19 2.76 -15.61
CA GLN A 30 0.44 3.22 -16.83
C GLN A 30 0.41 4.74 -16.76
N LEU A 31 1.58 5.36 -16.54
CA LEU A 31 1.79 6.79 -16.64
C LEU A 31 1.68 7.18 -18.12
N THR A 32 0.46 7.17 -18.66
CA THR A 32 0.17 7.61 -20.03
C THR A 32 0.10 9.13 -20.04
N GLY A 33 1.23 9.78 -20.23
CA GLY A 33 1.28 11.23 -20.46
C GLY A 33 2.62 11.83 -20.05
N ASN A 34 2.99 12.92 -20.73
CA ASN A 34 4.16 13.75 -20.42
C ASN A 34 4.02 14.52 -19.08
N THR A 35 3.20 14.01 -18.16
CA THR A 35 2.89 14.64 -16.88
C THR A 35 3.73 13.98 -15.80
N PRO A 36 4.47 14.75 -14.98
CA PRO A 36 5.29 14.19 -13.92
C PRO A 36 4.41 13.43 -12.92
N ALA A 37 4.84 12.23 -12.53
CA ALA A 37 4.13 11.42 -11.53
C ALA A 37 4.10 12.16 -10.19
N ARG A 38 2.95 12.15 -9.51
CA ARG A 38 2.78 12.76 -8.19
C ARG A 38 2.98 11.71 -7.12
N VAL A 39 4.05 11.88 -6.36
CA VAL A 39 4.46 10.96 -5.31
C VAL A 39 4.21 11.62 -3.96
N LEU A 40 3.45 10.95 -3.10
CA LEU A 40 3.31 11.36 -1.70
C LEU A 40 4.20 10.49 -0.82
N ILE A 41 5.19 11.08 -0.18
CA ILE A 41 6.05 10.43 0.79
C ILE A 41 5.53 10.73 2.19
N ILE A 42 5.30 9.69 2.99
CA ILE A 42 4.82 9.80 4.37
C ILE A 42 5.87 9.17 5.27
N ASN A 43 6.57 10.01 6.03
CA ASN A 43 7.58 9.60 6.98
C ASN A 43 6.97 9.49 8.38
N SER A 44 7.20 8.37 9.05
CA SER A 44 6.73 8.18 10.43
C SER A 44 7.39 9.14 11.41
N ASP A 45 8.69 9.37 11.22
CA ASP A 45 9.52 10.17 12.12
C ASP A 45 10.84 10.54 11.45
N HIS A 46 10.94 11.75 10.90
CA HIS A 46 12.15 12.22 10.23
C HIS A 46 13.35 12.39 11.19
N SER A 47 13.17 12.31 12.52
CA SER A 47 14.29 12.29 13.48
C SER A 47 15.05 10.96 13.49
N VAL A 48 14.47 9.89 12.92
CA VAL A 48 15.10 8.57 12.81
C VAL A 48 16.04 8.53 11.59
N PRO A 49 17.38 8.43 11.78
CA PRO A 49 18.34 8.59 10.68
C PRO A 49 18.17 7.59 9.53
N ARG A 50 17.76 6.35 9.83
CA ARG A 50 17.53 5.33 8.79
C ARG A 50 16.35 5.68 7.86
N TYR A 51 15.37 6.44 8.35
CA TYR A 51 14.24 6.87 7.53
C TYR A 51 14.66 7.97 6.54
N GLU A 52 15.55 8.88 6.95
CA GLU A 52 16.15 9.88 6.06
C GLU A 52 16.94 9.23 4.91
N VAL A 53 17.70 8.16 5.21
CA VAL A 53 18.45 7.42 4.19
C VAL A 53 17.51 6.80 3.16
N ALA A 54 16.43 6.15 3.61
CA ALA A 54 15.42 5.55 2.73
C ALA A 54 14.71 6.62 1.87
N GLU A 55 14.28 7.72 2.50
CA GLU A 55 13.65 8.85 1.82
C GLU A 55 14.58 9.44 0.75
N SER A 56 15.82 9.75 1.11
CA SER A 56 16.81 10.35 0.22
C SER A 56 17.16 9.43 -0.95
N ALA A 57 17.30 8.12 -0.69
CA ALA A 57 17.57 7.14 -1.74
C ALA A 57 16.40 7.06 -2.72
N PHE A 58 15.17 7.05 -2.22
CA PHE A 58 13.97 7.01 -3.06
C PHE A 58 13.81 8.28 -3.89
N ILE A 59 13.94 9.46 -3.30
CA ILE A 59 13.79 10.73 -4.02
C ILE A 59 14.79 10.87 -5.17
N LYS A 60 16.00 10.34 -5.01
CA LYS A 60 17.01 10.33 -6.09
C LYS A 60 16.59 9.51 -7.31
N THR A 61 15.70 8.53 -7.17
CA THR A 61 15.21 7.73 -8.30
C THR A 61 14.04 8.39 -9.02
N LEU A 62 13.39 9.38 -8.42
CA LEU A 62 12.18 10.04 -8.93
C LEU A 62 12.49 11.24 -9.84
N GLN A 63 13.43 11.06 -10.77
CA GLN A 63 13.73 12.09 -11.76
C GLN A 63 12.47 12.38 -12.58
N HIS A 64 12.04 13.65 -12.60
CA HIS A 64 10.81 14.11 -13.26
C HIS A 64 9.49 13.75 -12.57
N SER A 65 9.48 13.62 -11.24
CA SER A 65 8.25 13.49 -10.44
C SER A 65 8.01 14.72 -9.57
N THR A 66 6.73 15.00 -9.27
CA THR A 66 6.33 15.95 -8.25
C THR A 66 6.26 15.22 -6.91
N VAL A 67 7.13 15.59 -5.97
CA VAL A 67 7.22 14.92 -4.65
C VAL A 67 6.62 15.81 -3.58
N LEU A 68 5.61 15.30 -2.87
CA LEU A 68 5.07 15.88 -1.65
C LEU A 68 5.50 15.03 -0.45
N ARG A 69 5.68 15.68 0.71
CA ARG A 69 6.23 15.04 1.90
C ARG A 69 5.42 15.40 3.13
N ILE A 70 5.13 14.41 3.96
CA ILE A 70 4.49 14.56 5.27
C ILE A 70 5.37 13.84 6.29
N ASN A 71 5.61 14.49 7.43
CA ASN A 71 6.24 13.86 8.60
C ASN A 71 5.19 13.72 9.70
N LEU A 72 4.94 12.49 10.16
CA LEU A 72 3.91 12.19 11.16
C LEU A 72 4.42 12.23 12.60
N GLN A 73 5.73 12.43 12.84
CA GLN A 73 6.40 12.28 14.15
C GLN A 73 5.51 12.55 15.37
N ASP A 74 5.18 13.83 15.61
CA ASP A 74 4.37 14.27 16.74
C ASP A 74 2.89 14.51 16.38
N ASP A 75 2.46 14.01 15.22
CA ASP A 75 1.08 14.11 14.78
C ASP A 75 0.20 13.16 15.61
N ASN A 76 -0.78 13.77 16.28
CA ASN A 76 -1.76 13.08 17.11
C ASN A 76 -2.99 12.63 16.32
N LEU A 77 -3.20 13.18 15.11
CA LEU A 77 -4.31 12.91 14.21
C LEU A 77 -3.77 12.51 12.82
N PRO A 78 -2.94 11.45 12.73
CA PRO A 78 -2.27 11.10 11.49
C PRO A 78 -3.26 10.65 10.39
N ILE A 79 -4.41 10.11 10.78
CA ILE A 79 -5.44 9.65 9.83
C ILE A 79 -6.04 10.85 9.09
N GLU A 80 -6.42 11.87 9.85
CA GLU A 80 -7.00 13.12 9.37
C GLU A 80 -6.00 13.85 8.47
N THR A 81 -4.76 14.03 8.94
CA THR A 81 -3.68 14.66 8.17
C THR A 81 -3.47 13.97 6.82
N VAL A 82 -3.40 12.63 6.81
CA VAL A 82 -3.21 11.89 5.55
C VAL A 82 -4.45 11.97 4.66
N LEU A 83 -5.66 11.93 5.20
CA LEU A 83 -6.89 12.07 4.41
C LEU A 83 -6.98 13.44 3.72
N ASP A 84 -6.68 14.51 4.44
CA ASP A 84 -6.70 15.87 3.91
C ASP A 84 -5.69 16.00 2.75
N GLU A 85 -4.48 15.48 2.96
CA GLU A 85 -3.43 15.51 1.95
C GLU A 85 -3.77 14.64 0.73
N LEU A 86 -4.40 13.48 0.91
CA LEU A 86 -4.86 12.65 -0.21
C LEU A 86 -5.96 13.31 -1.02
N GLN A 87 -6.87 14.06 -0.39
CA GLN A 87 -7.93 14.79 -1.07
C GLN A 87 -7.38 15.94 -1.91
N VAL A 88 -6.39 16.66 -1.37
CA VAL A 88 -5.75 17.80 -2.04
C VAL A 88 -4.81 17.32 -3.15
N THR A 89 -3.86 16.46 -2.82
CA THR A 89 -2.75 16.11 -3.70
C THR A 89 -3.11 15.04 -4.72
N LYS A 90 -4.06 14.16 -4.41
CA LYS A 90 -4.52 13.01 -5.21
C LYS A 90 -3.34 12.24 -5.83
N PRO A 91 -2.38 11.73 -5.04
CA PRO A 91 -1.12 11.22 -5.57
C PRO A 91 -1.34 9.95 -6.40
N ASP A 92 -0.42 9.71 -7.33
CA ASP A 92 -0.44 8.52 -8.18
C ASP A 92 0.20 7.31 -7.46
N ILE A 93 1.04 7.57 -6.46
CA ILE A 93 1.66 6.58 -5.58
C ILE A 93 1.96 7.17 -4.19
N ILE A 94 1.82 6.35 -3.16
CA ILE A 94 2.16 6.68 -1.77
C ILE A 94 3.39 5.86 -1.36
N TYR A 95 4.41 6.52 -0.81
CA TYR A 95 5.59 5.87 -0.24
C TYR A 95 5.63 6.08 1.27
N CYS A 96 5.42 5.00 2.03
CA CYS A 96 5.40 5.00 3.48
C CYS A 96 6.76 4.61 4.04
N ILE A 97 7.27 5.40 5.00
CA ILE A 97 8.51 5.11 5.72
C ILE A 97 8.19 4.92 7.21
N GLY A 98 8.42 3.70 7.70
CA GLY A 98 8.16 3.32 9.08
C GLY A 98 6.71 2.92 9.37
N ALA A 99 6.51 2.24 10.51
CA ALA A 99 5.26 1.57 10.84
C ALA A 99 4.07 2.52 11.08
N LYS A 100 4.30 3.73 11.61
CA LYS A 100 3.23 4.72 11.84
C LYS A 100 2.61 5.14 10.50
N ALA A 101 3.45 5.53 9.54
CA ALA A 101 3.01 5.88 8.19
C ALA A 101 2.24 4.75 7.50
N LEU A 102 2.77 3.52 7.54
CA LEU A 102 2.09 2.38 6.94
C LEU A 102 0.74 2.09 7.61
N GLY A 103 0.70 2.06 8.95
CA GLY A 103 -0.51 1.79 9.72
C GLY A 103 -1.60 2.83 9.47
N THR A 104 -1.22 4.11 9.42
CA THR A 104 -2.13 5.21 9.09
C THR A 104 -2.72 5.03 7.68
N VAL A 105 -1.88 4.81 6.67
CA VAL A 105 -2.36 4.65 5.29
C VAL A 105 -3.21 3.39 5.12
N GLN A 106 -2.86 2.28 5.76
CA GLN A 106 -3.67 1.06 5.71
C GLN A 106 -5.05 1.24 6.35
N SER A 107 -5.15 2.04 7.42
CA SER A 107 -6.41 2.27 8.13
C SER A 107 -7.47 2.97 7.28
N ILE A 108 -7.05 3.73 6.26
CA ILE A 108 -7.94 4.49 5.36
C ILE A 108 -8.14 3.83 4.00
N THR A 109 -7.48 2.70 3.72
CA THR A 109 -7.64 1.87 2.51
C THR A 109 -7.62 2.70 1.20
N PRO A 110 -6.52 3.39 0.88
CA PRO A 110 -6.46 4.20 -0.33
C PRO A 110 -6.58 3.30 -1.57
N LYS A 111 -7.23 3.82 -2.61
CA LYS A 111 -7.18 3.19 -3.94
C LYS A 111 -5.80 3.36 -4.60
N THR A 112 -5.04 4.37 -4.15
CA THR A 112 -3.69 4.67 -4.65
C THR A 112 -2.71 3.57 -4.23
N PRO A 113 -1.83 3.10 -5.13
CA PRO A 113 -0.77 2.14 -4.80
C PRO A 113 0.12 2.63 -3.65
N VAL A 114 0.46 1.71 -2.74
CA VAL A 114 1.30 1.99 -1.56
C VAL A 114 2.58 1.16 -1.63
N VAL A 115 3.73 1.82 -1.48
CA VAL A 115 5.05 1.21 -1.32
C VAL A 115 5.56 1.52 0.08
N TYR A 116 6.33 0.61 0.67
CA TYR A 116 6.75 0.70 2.07
C TYR A 116 8.24 0.41 2.26
N SER A 117 8.86 1.10 3.23
CA SER A 117 10.21 0.84 3.74
C SER A 117 10.30 1.10 5.25
N SER A 118 11.23 0.46 5.97
CA SER A 118 11.45 0.61 7.42
C SER A 118 12.90 0.46 7.86
#